data_AF-A0A3M0M0I2-F1
#
_entry.id   AF-A0A3M0M0I2-F1
#
_cell.length_a   1.000
_cell.length_b   1.000
_cell.length_c   1.000
_cell.angle_alpha   90.00
_cell.angle_beta   90.00
_cell.angle_gamma   90.00
#
_symmetry.space_group_name_H-M   'P 1'
#
loop_
_entity.id
_entity.type
_entity.pdbx_description
1 polymer ?
#
loop_
_entity_poly.entity_id
_entity_poly.type
_entity_poly.pdbx_seq_one_letter_code
_entity_poly.pdbx_strand_id
1 'polypeptide(L)'
;MKKKDRPRTATLPDGRILTVADLPPSSTRWVASRKEIIVNAVAYELISRDEALRRYGLTVEEFDSWCRALIDHGPAALKVTLLQRFRK
;
A
#
# COMPACT_ATOMS: atom_id res chain seq x y z
N MET A 1 25.35 -3.04 8.66
CA MET A 1 23.88 -3.16 8.80
C MET A 1 23.25 -1.80 8.54
N LYS A 2 22.57 -1.57 7.41
CA LYS A 2 21.79 -0.33 7.19
C LYS A 2 20.32 -0.62 7.45
N LYS A 3 19.83 -0.25 8.63
CA LYS A 3 18.39 -0.03 8.82
C LYS A 3 18.05 1.17 7.94
N LYS A 4 17.43 0.95 6.78
CA LYS A 4 16.92 2.05 5.96
C LYS A 4 15.93 2.82 6.85
N ASP A 5 16.20 4.10 7.10
CA ASP A 5 15.25 5.04 7.70
C ASP A 5 14.04 5.08 6.77
N ARG A 6 13.05 4.23 7.03
CA ARG A 6 11.78 4.27 6.30
C ARG A 6 11.05 5.52 6.76
N PRO A 7 10.49 6.30 5.84
CA PRO A 7 9.69 7.44 6.21
C PRO A 7 8.54 6.95 7.11
N ARG A 8 8.37 7.59 8.28
CA ARG A 8 7.29 7.24 9.23
C ARG A 8 5.91 7.67 8.73
N THR A 9 5.89 8.46 7.66
CA THR A 9 4.74 9.09 7.04
C THR A 9 4.90 9.09 5.52
N ALA A 10 3.82 8.78 4.82
CA ALA A 10 3.71 8.87 3.37
C ALA A 10 2.74 10.00 3.01
N THR A 11 3.15 10.89 2.12
CA THR A 11 2.26 11.93 1.58
C THR A 11 1.55 11.38 0.35
N LEU A 12 0.22 11.24 0.47
CA LEU A 12 -0.66 10.86 -0.62
C LEU A 12 -0.87 12.08 -1.57
N PRO A 13 -1.21 11.83 -2.83
CA PRO A 13 -1.35 12.88 -3.85
C PRO A 13 -2.64 13.69 -3.67
N ASP A 14 -3.57 13.23 -2.84
CA ASP A 14 -4.72 13.98 -2.37
C ASP A 14 -4.37 14.98 -1.23
N GLY A 15 -3.10 15.03 -0.83
CA GLY A 15 -2.60 15.87 0.27
C GLY A 15 -2.74 15.23 1.65
N ARG A 16 -3.28 14.01 1.75
CA ARG A 16 -3.37 13.31 3.02
C ARG A 16 -2.03 12.73 3.45
N ILE A 17 -1.84 12.61 4.75
CA ILE A 17 -0.67 11.96 5.34
C ILE A 17 -1.11 10.58 5.81
N LEU A 18 -0.44 9.54 5.32
CA LEU A 18 -0.62 8.16 5.75
C LEU A 18 0.52 7.78 6.70
N THR A 19 0.19 7.34 7.90
CA THR A 19 1.16 6.88 8.91
C THR A 19 1.06 5.38 9.13
N VAL A 20 2.07 4.81 9.78
CA VAL A 20 2.03 3.39 10.21
C VAL A 20 0.86 3.13 11.18
N ALA A 21 0.38 4.15 11.91
CA ALA A 21 -0.75 4.04 12.83
C ALA A 21 -2.10 4.00 12.10
N ASP A 22 -2.18 4.53 10.88
CA ASP A 22 -3.38 4.48 10.04
C ASP A 22 -3.57 3.12 9.34
N LEU A 23 -2.59 2.22 9.48
CA LEU A 23 -2.67 0.90 8.89
C LEU A 23 -3.77 0.07 9.57
N PRO A 24 -4.64 -0.60 8.79
CA PRO A 24 -5.73 -1.39 9.35
C PRO A 24 -5.18 -2.59 10.16
N PRO A 25 -5.91 -3.05 11.19
CA PRO A 25 -5.56 -4.28 11.90
C PRO A 25 -5.82 -5.52 11.04
N SER A 26 -5.05 -6.59 11.24
CA SER A 26 -5.13 -7.84 10.47
C SER A 26 -6.41 -8.66 10.71
N SER A 27 -7.11 -8.43 11.82
CA SER A 27 -8.32 -9.19 12.21
C SER A 27 -9.62 -8.70 11.53
N THR A 28 -9.53 -8.11 10.33
CA THR A 28 -10.66 -7.40 9.73
C THR A 28 -10.90 -7.81 8.28
N ARG A 29 -12.17 -7.74 7.85
CA ARG A 29 -12.55 -8.00 6.46
C ARG A 29 -11.95 -6.95 5.52
N TRP A 30 -11.32 -7.42 4.43
CA TRP A 30 -10.72 -6.56 3.40
C TRP A 30 -11.77 -5.91 2.50
N VAL A 31 -12.05 -4.64 2.74
CA VAL A 31 -12.86 -3.77 1.87
C VAL A 31 -11.96 -2.90 0.99
N ALA A 32 -12.49 -2.34 -0.10
CA ALA A 32 -11.73 -1.55 -1.08
C ALA A 32 -10.83 -0.48 -0.44
N SER A 33 -11.37 0.32 0.50
CA SER A 33 -10.62 1.37 1.19
C SER A 33 -9.47 0.84 2.07
N ARG A 34 -9.60 -0.36 2.67
CA ARG A 34 -8.51 -0.94 3.48
C ARG A 34 -7.40 -1.51 2.60
N LYS A 35 -7.77 -2.13 1.48
CA LYS A 35 -6.82 -2.59 0.47
C LYS A 35 -6.02 -1.41 -0.08
N GLU A 36 -6.71 -0.30 -0.36
CA GLU A 36 -6.09 0.96 -0.78
C GLU A 36 -5.05 1.47 0.22
N ILE A 37 -5.36 1.50 1.52
CA ILE A 37 -4.43 1.96 2.55
C ILE A 37 -3.13 1.12 2.54
N ILE A 38 -3.24 -0.20 2.46
CA ILE A 38 -2.06 -1.09 2.47
C ILE A 38 -1.26 -0.93 1.18
N VAL A 39 -1.93 -0.89 0.03
CA VAL A 39 -1.28 -0.71 -1.26
C VAL A 39 -0.57 0.65 -1.32
N ASN A 40 -1.18 1.72 -0.82
CA ASN A 40 -0.53 3.02 -0.67
C ASN A 40 0.67 2.96 0.28
N ALA A 41 0.54 2.31 1.43
CA ALA A 41 1.64 2.18 2.37
C ALA A 41 2.86 1.49 1.74
N VAL A 42 2.63 0.51 0.87
CA VAL A 42 3.72 -0.13 0.09
C VAL A 42 4.22 0.77 -1.04
N ALA A 43 3.31 1.42 -1.78
CA ALA A 43 3.64 2.29 -2.91
C ALA A 43 4.40 3.57 -2.50
N TYR A 44 4.24 4.04 -1.26
CA TYR A 44 4.98 5.16 -0.70
C TYR A 44 6.10 4.74 0.25
N GLU A 45 6.48 3.46 0.27
CA GLU A 45 7.59 2.91 1.10
C GLU A 45 7.45 3.11 2.61
N LEU A 46 6.24 3.35 3.08
CA LEU A 46 5.90 3.37 4.50
C LEU A 46 6.12 1.97 5.13
N ILE A 47 5.73 0.93 4.39
CA ILE A 47 6.05 -0.47 4.70
C ILE A 47 6.58 -1.17 3.44
N SER A 48 7.39 -2.21 3.59
CA SER A 48 7.79 -3.04 2.44
C SER A 48 6.67 -4.01 2.05
N ARG A 49 6.65 -4.43 0.78
CA ARG A 49 5.75 -5.50 0.30
C ARG A 49 5.81 -6.73 1.19
N ASP A 50 7.01 -7.27 1.46
CA ASP A 50 7.18 -8.43 2.35
C ASP A 50 6.70 -8.19 3.79
N GLU A 51 6.72 -6.94 4.26
CA GLU A 51 6.20 -6.62 5.59
C GLU A 51 4.68 -6.64 5.56
N ALA A 52 4.05 -6.08 4.52
CA ALA A 52 2.61 -6.16 4.34
C ALA A 52 2.13 -7.61 4.23
N LEU A 53 2.80 -8.43 3.39
CA LEU A 53 2.46 -9.85 3.23
C LEU A 53 2.58 -10.61 4.57
N ARG A 54 3.67 -10.41 5.31
CA ARG A 54 3.87 -11.05 6.63
C ARG A 54 2.90 -10.56 7.70
N ARG A 55 2.68 -9.24 7.78
CA ARG A 55 1.81 -8.60 8.78
C ARG A 55 0.35 -8.99 8.60
N TYR A 56 -0.08 -9.16 7.37
CA TYR A 56 -1.48 -9.43 7.02
C TYR A 56 -1.74 -10.87 6.56
N GLY A 57 -0.71 -11.72 6.51
CA GLY A 57 -0.82 -13.10 6.04
C GLY A 57 -1.28 -13.20 4.58
N LEU A 58 -0.94 -12.21 3.75
CA LEU A 58 -1.38 -12.13 2.36
C LEU A 58 -0.41 -12.84 1.43
N THR A 59 -0.93 -13.36 0.34
CA THR A 59 -0.13 -13.87 -0.77
C THR A 59 0.31 -12.74 -1.71
N VAL A 60 1.39 -12.99 -2.45
CA VAL A 60 1.92 -12.09 -3.48
C VAL A 60 0.83 -11.77 -4.51
N GLU A 61 0.07 -12.79 -4.89
CA GLU A 61 -1.01 -12.75 -5.87
C GLU A 61 -2.23 -11.97 -5.37
N GLU A 62 -2.61 -12.13 -4.11
CA GLU A 62 -3.68 -11.32 -3.50
C GLU A 62 -3.32 -9.85 -3.52
N PHE A 63 -2.09 -9.51 -3.11
CA PHE A 63 -1.64 -8.13 -3.10
C PHE A 63 -1.59 -7.53 -4.52
N ASP A 64 -1.14 -8.29 -5.52
CA ASP A 64 -1.14 -7.84 -6.91
C ASP A 64 -2.56 -7.68 -7.47
N SER A 65 -3.49 -8.56 -7.08
CA SER A 65 -4.91 -8.42 -7.40
C SER A 65 -5.48 -7.13 -6.82
N TRP A 66 -5.08 -6.75 -5.60
CA TRP A 66 -5.48 -5.46 -5.01
C TRP A 66 -4.90 -4.28 -5.78
N CYS A 67 -3.61 -4.33 -6.13
CA CYS A 67 -2.97 -3.29 -6.94
C CYS A 67 -3.69 -3.09 -8.28
N ARG A 68 -4.06 -4.18 -8.97
CA ARG A 68 -4.82 -4.12 -10.23
C ARG A 68 -6.21 -3.52 -10.03
N ALA A 69 -6.95 -3.96 -9.01
CA ALA A 69 -8.27 -3.40 -8.70
C ALA A 69 -8.20 -1.89 -8.40
N LEU A 70 -7.10 -1.42 -7.78
CA LEU A 70 -6.83 0.01 -7.55
C LEU A 70 -6.40 0.76 -8.81
N ILE A 71 -5.70 0.12 -9.74
CA ILE A 71 -5.39 0.69 -11.05
C ILE A 71 -6.67 0.87 -11.89
N ASP A 72 -7.62 -0.06 -11.77
CA ASP A 72 -8.85 -0.06 -12.55
C ASP A 72 -9.94 0.84 -11.96
N HIS A 73 -10.10 0.85 -10.63
CA HIS A 73 -11.17 1.57 -9.94
C HIS A 73 -10.71 2.68 -9.00
N GLY A 74 -9.41 2.78 -8.74
CA GLY A 74 -8.87 3.77 -7.81
C GLY A 74 -8.74 5.17 -8.41
N PRO A 75 -8.46 6.18 -7.57
CA PRO A 75 -8.22 7.54 -8.01
C PRO A 75 -7.11 7.60 -9.08
N ALA A 76 -7.27 8.47 -10.07
CA ALA A 76 -6.30 8.60 -11.17
C ALA A 76 -4.85 8.82 -10.69
N ALA A 77 -4.66 9.55 -9.59
CA ALA A 77 -3.35 9.77 -8.99
C ALA A 77 -2.71 8.49 -8.45
N LEU A 78 -3.52 7.62 -7.83
CA LEU A 78 -3.13 6.31 -7.32
C LEU A 78 -2.71 5.38 -8.48
N LYS A 79 -3.49 5.40 -9.57
CA LYS A 79 -3.18 4.67 -10.80
C LYS A 79 -1.80 5.02 -11.34
N VAL A 80 -1.45 6.31 -11.39
CA VAL A 80 -0.13 6.76 -11.87
C VAL A 80 1.00 6.25 -10.98
N THR A 81 0.89 6.37 -9.66
CA THR A 81 1.92 5.89 -8.72
C THR A 81 2.12 4.37 -8.82
N LEU A 82 1.02 3.61 -8.88
CA LEU A 82 1.08 2.15 -8.99
C LEU A 82 1.64 1.72 -10.35
N LEU A 83 1.22 2.35 -11.44
CA LEU A 83 1.80 2.08 -12.76
C LEU A 83 3.30 2.41 -12.79
N GLN A 84 3.76 3.49 -12.17
CA GLN A 84 5.20 3.80 -12.12
C GLN A 84 5.98 2.78 -11.29
N ARG A 85 5.44 2.33 -10.15
CA ARG A 85 6.08 1.39 -9.23
C ARG A 85 6.10 -0.05 -9.76
N PHE A 86 5.05 -0.50 -10.44
CA PHE A 86 4.83 -1.90 -10.80
C PHE A 86 4.99 -2.20 -12.31
N ARG A 87 5.43 -1.25 -13.15
CA ARG A 87 5.64 -1.43 -14.60
C ARG A 87 7.00 -2.05 -14.99
N LYS A 88 7.71 -2.72 -14.09
CA LYS A 88 8.97 -3.41 -14.41
C LYS A 88 8.86 -4.91 -14.25
#